data_AF-A0A3R6YGQ9-F1
#
_entry.id   AF-A0A3R6YGQ9-F1
#
_cell.length_a   1.000
_cell.length_b   1.000
_cell.length_c   1.000
_cell.angle_alpha   90.00
_cell.angle_beta   90.00
_cell.angle_gamma   90.00
#
_symmetry.space_group_name_H-M   'P 1'
#
loop_
_entity.id
_entity.type
_entity.pdbx_description
1 polymer ?
#
loop_
_entity_poly.entity_id
_entity_poly.type
_entity_poly.pdbx_seq_one_letter_code
_entity_poly.pdbx_strand_id
1 'polypeptide(L)'
;MFSRDMSHIRKLMAANRGEIATRIMRAGNELGIRTVGIFSAEDRFTQHRYKADESFLVGKGKSPVAAYLDIDSIVKIAKDNHVDAV
;
A
#
# COMPACT_ATOMS: atom_id res chain seq x y z
N MET A 1 -25.62 18.61 -3.16
CA MET A 1 -25.14 17.22 -3.30
C MET A 1 -23.64 17.31 -3.60
N PHE A 2 -22.79 17.10 -2.58
CA PHE A 2 -21.34 17.14 -2.76
C PHE A 2 -20.91 15.90 -3.54
N SER A 3 -20.88 15.99 -4.87
CA SER A 3 -20.05 15.08 -5.66
C SER A 3 -18.61 15.46 -5.34
N ARG A 4 -18.01 14.78 -4.35
CA ARG A 4 -16.54 14.72 -4.28
C ARG A 4 -16.12 14.06 -5.56
N ASP A 5 -15.51 14.85 -6.43
CA ASP A 5 -14.94 14.39 -7.67
C ASP A 5 -13.92 13.28 -7.36
N MET A 6 -14.30 12.01 -7.59
CA MET A 6 -13.43 10.83 -7.45
C MET A 6 -12.47 10.72 -8.64
N SER A 7 -12.35 11.75 -9.47
CA SER A 7 -11.75 11.71 -10.81
C SER A 7 -10.25 11.45 -10.88
N HIS A 8 -9.48 11.44 -9.78
CA HIS A 8 -8.01 11.41 -9.90
C HIS A 8 -7.24 10.48 -8.95
N ILE A 9 -7.85 9.48 -8.30
CA ILE A 9 -7.03 8.43 -7.67
C ILE A 9 -6.55 7.47 -8.76
N ARG A 10 -5.30 7.62 -9.18
CA ARG A 10 -4.66 6.75 -10.18
C ARG A 10 -3.77 5.70 -9.53
N LYS A 11 -3.23 6.00 -8.34
CA LYS A 11 -2.40 5.07 -7.56
C LYS A 11 -2.81 5.04 -6.08
N LEU A 12 -3.17 3.85 -5.59
CA LEU A 12 -3.63 3.57 -4.23
C LEU A 12 -2.65 2.64 -3.50
N MET A 13 -2.19 3.03 -2.31
CA MET A 13 -1.32 2.19 -1.47
C MET A 13 -2.09 1.55 -0.33
N ALA A 14 -2.02 0.23 -0.18
CA ALA A 14 -2.51 -0.43 1.03
C ALA A 14 -1.43 -0.40 2.12
N ALA A 15 -1.54 0.53 3.08
CA ALA A 15 -0.67 0.56 4.28
C ALA A 15 -1.07 -0.52 5.31
N ASN A 16 -1.11 -1.78 4.87
CA ASN A 16 -1.51 -2.93 5.66
C ASN A 16 -0.85 -4.21 5.14
N ARG A 17 -1.18 -5.37 5.72
CA ARG A 17 -0.64 -6.70 5.35
C ARG A 17 -1.75 -7.75 5.20
N GLY A 18 -1.40 -8.87 4.57
CA GLY A 18 -2.26 -10.05 4.54
C GLY A 18 -3.55 -9.87 3.73
N GLU A 19 -4.65 -10.43 4.24
CA GLU A 19 -5.94 -10.49 3.52
C GLU A 19 -6.51 -9.09 3.25
N ILE A 20 -6.47 -8.18 4.21
CA ILE A 20 -7.06 -6.85 4.02
C ILE A 20 -6.30 -6.02 2.98
N ALA A 21 -4.96 -6.11 2.95
CA ALA A 21 -4.16 -5.50 1.89
C ALA A 21 -4.54 -6.08 0.52
N THR A 22 -4.71 -7.40 0.44
CA THR A 22 -5.17 -8.09 -0.78
C THR A 22 -6.58 -7.63 -1.19
N ARG A 23 -7.49 -7.43 -0.23
CA ARG A 23 -8.86 -6.96 -0.49
C ARG A 23 -8.90 -5.54 -1.05
N ILE A 24 -8.07 -4.64 -0.51
CA ILE A 24 -7.91 -3.27 -0.99
C ILE A 24 -7.36 -3.27 -2.42
N MET A 25 -6.28 -4.03 -2.66
CA MET A 25 -5.67 -4.13 -3.99
C MET A 25 -6.65 -4.69 -5.02
N ARG A 26 -7.46 -5.68 -4.65
CA ARG A 26 -8.50 -6.24 -5.54
C ARG A 26 -9.52 -5.17 -5.93
N ALA A 27 -10.01 -4.39 -4.97
CA ALA A 27 -10.94 -3.30 -5.24
C ALA A 27 -10.31 -2.19 -6.11
N GLY A 28 -9.05 -1.82 -5.83
CA GLY A 28 -8.30 -0.87 -6.66
C GLY A 28 -8.18 -1.34 -8.11
N ASN A 29 -7.80 -2.61 -8.32
CA ASN A 29 -7.69 -3.20 -9.65
C ASN A 29 -9.05 -3.28 -10.38
N GLU A 30 -10.13 -3.68 -9.69
CA GLU A 30 -11.50 -3.67 -10.23
C GLU A 30 -11.92 -2.26 -10.70
N LEU A 31 -11.35 -1.20 -10.11
CA LEU A 31 -11.58 0.20 -10.47
C LEU A 31 -10.55 0.76 -11.48
N GLY A 32 -9.61 -0.04 -11.96
CA GLY A 32 -8.54 0.41 -12.86
C GLY A 32 -7.47 1.29 -12.22
N ILE A 33 -7.34 1.24 -10.88
CA ILE A 33 -6.37 2.01 -10.09
C ILE A 33 -5.11 1.17 -9.89
N ARG A 34 -3.93 1.77 -10.10
CA ARG A 34 -2.64 1.13 -9.80
C ARG A 34 -2.47 0.94 -8.30
N THR A 35 -1.95 -0.21 -7.89
CA THR A 35 -1.91 -0.61 -6.49
C THR A 35 -0.47 -0.70 -5.97
N VAL A 36 -0.26 -0.22 -4.74
CA VAL A 36 1.02 -0.30 -4.04
C VAL A 36 0.85 -1.05 -2.74
N GLY A 37 1.74 -2.01 -2.48
CA GLY A 37 1.84 -2.73 -1.21
C GLY A 37 3.06 -2.32 -0.39
N ILE A 38 2.97 -2.43 0.92
CA ILE A 38 4.13 -2.40 1.81
C ILE A 38 4.31 -3.74 2.51
N PHE A 39 5.55 -4.10 2.82
CA PHE A 39 5.85 -5.34 3.54
C PHE A 39 7.04 -5.16 4.49
N SER A 40 7.02 -5.84 5.64
CA SER A 40 8.20 -5.95 6.52
C SER A 40 9.18 -7.02 5.97
N ALA A 41 10.41 -7.05 6.47
CA ALA A 41 11.40 -8.04 6.04
C ALA A 41 10.94 -9.50 6.26
N GLU A 42 10.18 -9.73 7.33
CA GLU A 42 9.60 -11.03 7.70
C GLU A 42 8.43 -11.40 6.78
N ASP A 43 7.70 -10.40 6.29
CA ASP A 43 6.59 -10.59 5.36
C ASP A 43 7.01 -10.67 3.88
N ARG A 44 8.31 -10.70 3.56
CA ARG A 44 8.83 -10.70 2.18
C ARG A 44 8.30 -11.82 1.27
N PHE A 45 7.81 -12.92 1.86
CA PHE A 45 7.24 -14.05 1.13
C PHE A 45 5.72 -14.18 1.26
N THR A 46 5.07 -13.22 1.91
CA THR A 46 3.61 -13.23 2.08
C THR A 46 2.89 -12.84 0.79
N GLN A 47 1.67 -13.36 0.63
CA GLN A 47 0.92 -13.28 -0.61
C GLN A 47 0.58 -11.84 -1.03
N HIS A 48 0.25 -10.93 -0.09
CA HIS A 48 -0.20 -9.58 -0.43
C HIS A 48 0.86 -8.78 -1.19
N ARG A 49 2.15 -9.03 -0.92
CA ARG A 49 3.28 -8.41 -1.65
C ARG A 49 3.21 -8.68 -3.16
N TYR A 50 2.77 -9.86 -3.55
CA TYR A 50 2.72 -10.26 -4.97
C TYR A 50 1.39 -9.91 -5.64
N LYS A 51 0.44 -9.31 -4.89
CA LYS A 51 -0.88 -8.91 -5.40
C LYS A 51 -0.94 -7.45 -5.82
N ALA A 52 0.01 -6.62 -5.37
CA ALA A 52 0.14 -5.23 -5.79
C ALA A 52 0.94 -5.12 -7.09
N ASP A 53 0.71 -4.05 -7.86
CA ASP A 53 1.52 -3.71 -9.03
C ASP A 53 2.96 -3.34 -8.63
N GLU A 54 3.11 -2.67 -7.48
CA GLU A 54 4.39 -2.26 -6.91
C GLU A 54 4.41 -2.61 -5.42
N SER A 55 5.58 -2.99 -4.87
CA SER A 55 5.70 -3.30 -3.44
C SER A 55 7.03 -2.87 -2.85
N PHE A 56 6.99 -2.26 -1.66
CA PHE A 56 8.16 -1.66 -1.01
C PHE A 56 8.38 -2.20 0.41
N LEU A 57 9.65 -2.39 0.77
CA LEU A 57 10.05 -2.73 2.13
C LEU A 57 9.80 -1.51 3.04
N VAL A 58 9.04 -1.70 4.12
CA VAL A 58 8.78 -0.67 5.14
C VAL A 58 9.55 -0.96 6.42
N GLY A 59 9.94 0.10 7.15
CA GLY A 59 10.51 -0.02 8.49
C GLY A 59 11.77 -0.88 8.56
N LYS A 60 12.68 -0.72 7.58
CA LYS A 60 13.92 -1.51 7.48
C LYS A 60 14.67 -1.55 8.83
N GLY A 61 14.92 -2.76 9.33
CA GLY A 61 15.61 -2.99 10.61
C GLY A 61 14.73 -2.91 11.86
N LYS A 62 13.43 -2.62 11.73
CA LYS A 62 12.45 -2.69 12.82
C LYS A 62 11.85 -4.09 12.93
N SER A 63 11.23 -4.39 14.07
CA SER A 63 10.40 -5.58 14.22
C SER A 63 9.20 -5.53 13.26
N PRO A 64 8.56 -6.68 12.91
CA PRO A 64 7.47 -6.71 11.95
C PRO A 64 6.34 -5.74 12.29
N VAL A 65 5.91 -5.71 13.55
CA VAL A 65 4.83 -4.84 14.02
C VAL A 65 5.27 -3.37 13.97
N ALA A 66 6.47 -3.06 14.45
CA ALA A 66 6.97 -1.69 14.43
C ALA A 66 7.19 -1.17 13.00
N ALA A 67 7.45 -2.05 12.03
CA ALA A 67 7.59 -1.68 10.63
C ALA A 67 6.27 -1.16 10.02
N TYR A 68 5.14 -1.79 10.31
CA TYR A 68 3.82 -1.32 9.84
C TYR A 68 3.27 -0.11 10.62
N LEU A 69 3.88 0.20 11.78
CA LEU A 69 3.57 1.40 12.56
C LEU A 69 4.52 2.57 12.26
N ASP A 70 5.44 2.39 11.30
CA ASP A 70 6.43 3.39 10.94
C ASP A 70 5.86 4.45 9.98
N ILE A 71 5.15 5.43 10.53
CA ILE A 71 4.47 6.50 9.77
C ILE A 71 5.42 7.20 8.80
N ASP A 72 6.63 7.55 9.23
CA ASP A 72 7.59 8.28 8.38
C ASP A 72 8.01 7.45 7.17
N SER A 73 8.32 6.16 7.36
CA SER A 73 8.63 5.25 6.26
C SER A 73 7.46 5.09 5.30
N ILE A 74 6.23 4.94 5.82
CA ILE A 74 5.01 4.77 5.01
C ILE A 74 4.76 6.02 4.16
N VAL A 75 4.79 7.20 4.77
CA VAL A 75 4.59 8.48 4.08
C VAL A 75 5.70 8.72 3.06
N LYS A 76 6.95 8.38 3.39
CA LYS A 76 8.07 8.47 2.44
C LYS A 76 7.86 7.58 1.22
N ILE A 77 7.49 6.31 1.41
CA ILE A 77 7.19 5.38 0.32
C ILE A 77 6.07 5.93 -0.56
N ALA A 78 4.99 6.44 0.03
CA ALA A 78 3.89 7.03 -0.71
C ALA A 78 4.34 8.20 -1.59
N LYS A 79 5.11 9.13 -1.02
CA LYS A 79 5.61 10.32 -1.72
C LYS A 79 6.59 9.98 -2.84
N ASP A 80 7.58 9.13 -2.55
CA ASP A 80 8.62 8.73 -3.52
C ASP A 80 8.04 7.98 -4.72
N ASN A 81 6.89 7.31 -4.55
CA ASN A 81 6.25 6.49 -5.58
C ASN A 81 4.97 7.11 -6.17
N HIS A 82 4.72 8.39 -5.89
CA HIS A 82 3.60 9.18 -6.41
C HIS A 82 2.24 8.51 -6.16
N VAL A 83 2.02 8.06 -4.93
CA VAL A 83 0.75 7.50 -4.48
C VAL A 83 -0.24 8.64 -4.21
N ASP A 84 -1.45 8.53 -4.77
CA ASP A 84 -2.51 9.55 -4.62
C ASP A 84 -3.33 9.33 -3.33
N ALA A 85 -3.48 8.08 -2.89
CA ALA A 85 -4.25 7.70 -1.71
C ALA A 85 -3.63 6.50 -0.96
N VAL A 86 -3.83 6.46 0.37
CA VAL A 86 -3.36 5.40 1.27
C VAL A 86 -4.53 4.80 2.05
#